data_AF-A0A178M5H4-F1
#
_entry.id   AF-A0A178M5H4-F1
#
_cell.length_a   1.000
_cell.length_b   1.000
_cell.length_c   1.000
_cell.angle_alpha   90.00
_cell.angle_beta   90.00
_cell.angle_gamma   90.00
#
_symmetry.space_group_name_H-M   'P 1'
#
loop_
_entity.id
_entity.type
_entity.pdbx_description
1 polymer ?
#
loop_
_entity_poly.entity_id
_entity_poly.type
_entity_poly.pdbx_seq_one_letter_code
_entity_poly.pdbx_strand_id
1 'polypeptide(L)'
;MLHAHCEGRRRRFVKQPGDTWGGEWQGYQAAPGAVYMATFTVPHGRWDSLDRLREDVAECWRRVLRGAAWDRLKARCGIVGVIRAMELTHGKNGWHPHLHVLILGKPGACVEMTLRHALYERWARFVAKMGLGMVSEAHGVDLYRATAVKEAGDYVAKWGCDAELAKWHVKKGRGKNLSPWQLLASAAEGDVEARIRWREYAAVMAGTKHITMSHGLRDTYLDGQELSDAEIAAMEHGIDPAEIVKETGETIVAHIRRGVWVRIMRAGLAVDVLEAVERGGWPAALSMLVDKGLALRRAIDGG
;
A
#
# COMPACT_ATOMS: atom_id res chain seq x y z
N MET A 1 32.36 10.31 32.96
CA MET A 1 31.53 10.33 34.18
C MET A 1 30.09 10.50 33.73
N LEU A 2 29.26 9.47 33.93
CA LEU A 2 27.84 9.42 33.53
C LEU A 2 27.03 10.44 34.31
N HIS A 3 26.21 11.25 33.64
CA HIS A 3 24.93 11.73 34.18
C HIS A 3 23.90 11.81 33.05
N ALA A 4 22.91 10.94 33.13
CA ALA A 4 21.68 11.03 32.36
C ALA A 4 20.74 12.01 33.08
N HIS A 5 20.17 12.97 32.35
CA HIS A 5 18.95 13.66 32.78
C HIS A 5 17.93 13.60 31.64
N CYS A 6 16.88 12.84 31.91
CA CYS A 6 15.66 12.80 31.13
C CYS A 6 14.72 13.84 31.77
N GLU A 7 14.43 14.94 31.08
CA GLU A 7 13.32 15.81 31.44
C GLU A 7 12.46 16.07 30.20
N GLY A 8 11.20 15.62 30.29
CA GLY A 8 10.22 15.77 29.24
C GLY A 8 9.83 17.22 29.02
N ARG A 9 9.90 17.67 27.76
CA ARG A 9 9.11 18.79 27.24
C ARG A 9 8.78 18.50 25.78
N ARG A 10 7.50 18.26 25.49
CA ARG A 10 6.97 18.25 24.11
C ARG A 10 7.16 19.67 23.56
N ARG A 11 7.98 19.85 22.52
CA ARG A 11 8.01 21.11 21.77
C ARG A 11 7.01 21.00 20.62
N ARG A 12 5.96 21.82 20.67
CA ARG A 12 5.11 22.14 19.51
C ARG A 12 5.84 23.23 18.71
N PHE A 13 6.09 22.99 17.43
CA PHE A 13 6.57 24.05 16.53
C PHE A 13 5.37 24.73 15.88
N VAL A 14 5.40 26.07 15.85
CA VAL A 14 4.39 26.93 15.21
C VAL A 14 5.02 27.49 13.93
N LYS A 15 4.35 27.28 12.78
CA LYS A 15 4.75 27.80 11.47
C LYS A 15 4.53 29.32 11.40
N GLN A 16 5.46 30.07 10.79
CA GLN A 16 5.28 31.51 10.52
C GLN A 16 4.78 31.76 9.09
N PRO A 17 4.10 32.90 8.82
CA PRO A 17 3.55 33.19 7.50
C PRO A 17 4.65 33.54 6.49
N GLY A 18 4.78 32.75 5.42
CA GLY A 18 5.72 32.98 4.31
C GLY A 18 6.22 31.73 3.58
N ASP A 19 6.15 30.55 4.22
CA ASP A 19 6.68 29.33 3.58
C ASP A 19 5.72 28.76 2.52
N THR A 20 6.08 28.90 1.25
CA THR A 20 5.44 28.23 0.11
C THR A 20 6.09 26.87 -0.15
N TRP A 21 5.26 25.86 -0.46
CA TRP A 21 5.70 24.52 -0.82
C TRP A 21 6.10 24.43 -2.29
N GLY A 22 7.38 24.26 -2.57
CA GLY A 22 7.93 24.06 -3.92
C GLY A 22 9.33 24.65 -4.08
N GLY A 23 10.36 23.93 -3.65
CA GLY A 23 11.76 24.33 -3.83
C GLY A 23 12.72 23.17 -3.57
N GLU A 24 13.85 23.15 -4.28
CA GLU A 24 14.88 22.10 -4.23
C GLU A 24 15.28 21.71 -2.79
N TRP A 25 15.39 20.41 -2.57
CA TRP A 25 15.79 19.80 -1.30
C TRP A 25 17.28 20.00 -0.99
N GLN A 26 17.71 21.25 -0.77
CA GLN A 26 19.04 21.57 -0.25
C GLN A 26 18.89 22.23 1.12
N GLY A 27 19.02 21.42 2.18
CA GLY A 27 19.03 21.93 3.55
C GLY A 27 18.51 21.01 4.66
N TYR A 28 18.43 19.69 4.46
CA TYR A 28 18.16 18.75 5.57
C TYR A 28 19.49 18.29 6.19
N GLN A 29 20.09 19.11 7.06
CA GLN A 29 21.17 18.68 7.94
C GLN A 29 20.71 18.68 9.41
N ALA A 30 20.87 17.51 10.03
CA ALA A 30 20.52 17.08 11.40
C ALA A 30 19.05 16.65 11.61
N ALA A 31 18.70 15.36 11.58
CA ALA A 31 19.55 14.17 11.66
C ALA A 31 18.83 12.96 11.05
N PRO A 32 19.36 12.24 10.04
CA PRO A 32 18.69 11.06 9.58
C PRO A 32 19.02 9.94 10.57
N GLY A 33 18.01 9.50 11.30
CA GLY A 33 18.04 8.19 11.90
C GLY A 33 18.25 7.08 10.85
N ALA A 34 18.41 5.83 11.26
CA ALA A 34 18.56 4.74 10.30
C ALA A 34 17.20 4.31 9.73
N VAL A 35 17.13 4.07 8.42
CA VAL A 35 15.97 3.43 7.78
C VAL A 35 16.38 2.04 7.32
N TYR A 36 15.64 1.02 7.72
CA TYR A 36 15.82 -0.35 7.25
C TYR A 36 14.60 -0.78 6.46
N MET A 37 14.85 -1.54 5.41
CA MET A 37 13.86 -2.06 4.48
C MET A 37 13.87 -3.55 4.67
N ALA A 38 12.75 -4.10 5.12
CA ALA A 38 12.65 -5.51 5.45
C ALA A 38 11.49 -6.15 4.70
N THR A 39 11.68 -7.37 4.24
CA THR A 39 10.63 -8.19 3.63
C THR A 39 10.48 -9.47 4.44
N PHE A 40 9.26 -9.75 4.89
CA PHE A 40 8.94 -10.96 5.63
C PHE A 40 8.05 -11.86 4.78
N THR A 41 8.34 -13.16 4.81
CA THR A 41 7.60 -14.18 4.08
C THR A 41 7.23 -15.33 5.01
N VAL A 42 6.05 -15.91 4.82
CA VAL A 42 5.64 -17.17 5.49
C VAL A 42 5.75 -18.33 4.51
N PRO A 43 6.02 -19.56 4.97
CA PRO A 43 5.83 -20.73 4.12
C PRO A 43 4.36 -20.84 3.72
N HIS A 44 4.11 -21.16 2.45
CA HIS A 44 2.79 -21.32 1.90
C HIS A 44 2.83 -22.36 0.76
N GLY A 45 1.67 -22.94 0.45
CA GLY A 45 1.47 -23.94 -0.58
C GLY A 45 0.38 -23.54 -1.56
N ARG A 46 0.29 -24.32 -2.64
CA ARG A 46 -0.64 -24.08 -3.76
C ARG A 46 -2.11 -24.00 -3.34
N TRP A 47 -2.48 -24.66 -2.26
CA TRP A 47 -3.86 -24.82 -1.82
C TRP A 47 -4.22 -23.95 -0.63
N ASP A 48 -3.28 -23.12 -0.16
CA ASP A 48 -3.59 -22.16 0.90
C ASP A 48 -4.49 -21.05 0.36
N SER A 49 -5.57 -20.76 1.08
CA SER A 49 -6.47 -19.67 0.72
C SER A 49 -5.84 -18.32 1.02
N LEU A 50 -6.15 -17.33 0.19
CA LEU A 50 -5.65 -15.97 0.39
C LEU A 50 -6.08 -15.40 1.74
N ASP A 51 -7.33 -15.65 2.14
CA ASP A 51 -7.88 -15.13 3.38
C ASP A 51 -7.08 -15.59 4.60
N ARG A 52 -6.85 -16.90 4.69
CA ARG A 52 -6.04 -17.49 5.75
C ARG A 52 -4.62 -16.94 5.73
N LEU A 53 -3.95 -16.92 4.56
CA LEU A 53 -2.58 -16.43 4.45
C LEU A 53 -2.44 -14.97 4.88
N ARG A 54 -3.39 -14.13 4.47
CA ARG A 54 -3.45 -12.71 4.86
C ARG A 54 -3.58 -12.56 6.37
N GLU A 55 -4.49 -13.30 6.99
CA GLU A 55 -4.70 -13.28 8.44
C GLU A 55 -3.48 -13.80 9.20
N ASP A 56 -2.88 -14.89 8.73
CA ASP A 56 -1.71 -15.53 9.32
C ASP A 56 -0.49 -14.60 9.29
N VAL A 57 -0.23 -13.95 8.15
CA VAL A 57 0.85 -12.95 8.03
C VAL A 57 0.60 -11.76 8.94
N ALA A 58 -0.63 -11.24 8.96
CA ALA A 58 -0.98 -10.10 9.81
C ALA A 58 -0.87 -10.43 11.30
N GLU A 59 -1.31 -11.62 11.73
CA GLU A 59 -1.21 -12.07 13.12
C GLU A 59 0.23 -12.34 13.53
N CYS A 60 1.03 -12.99 12.68
CA CYS A 60 2.45 -13.20 12.92
C CYS A 60 3.16 -11.85 13.13
N TRP A 61 2.87 -10.87 12.28
CA TRP A 61 3.40 -9.51 12.41
C TRP A 61 2.97 -8.82 13.70
N ARG A 62 1.68 -8.91 14.07
CA ARG A 62 1.20 -8.39 15.36
C ARG A 62 1.97 -8.99 16.53
N ARG A 63 2.26 -10.29 16.50
CA ARG A 63 3.04 -10.97 17.56
C ARG A 63 4.49 -10.53 17.58
N VAL A 64 5.13 -10.31 16.43
CA VAL A 64 6.49 -9.75 16.35
C VAL A 64 6.57 -8.40 17.06
N LEU A 65 5.56 -7.55 16.89
CA LEU A 65 5.51 -6.19 17.47
C LEU A 65 4.98 -6.12 18.91
N ARG A 66 4.73 -7.25 19.58
CA ARG A 66 4.13 -7.27 20.93
C ARG A 66 5.09 -7.77 22.01
N GLY A 67 4.81 -7.30 23.22
CA GLY A 67 5.42 -7.74 24.48
C GLY A 67 6.81 -7.18 24.75
N ALA A 68 7.29 -7.41 25.97
CA ALA A 68 8.52 -6.81 26.50
C ALA A 68 9.77 -7.11 25.65
N ALA A 69 9.80 -8.21 24.91
CA ALA A 69 10.90 -8.53 24.02
C ALA A 69 10.97 -7.60 22.79
N TRP A 70 9.83 -7.15 22.26
CA TRP A 70 9.81 -6.11 21.23
C TRP A 70 10.22 -4.76 21.81
N ASP A 71 9.74 -4.40 23.01
CA ASP A 71 10.12 -3.13 23.65
C ASP A 71 11.63 -3.05 23.94
N ARG A 72 12.23 -4.15 24.41
CA ARG A 72 13.69 -4.26 24.56
C ARG A 72 14.42 -4.15 23.22
N LEU A 73 13.90 -4.77 22.15
CA LEU A 73 14.50 -4.66 20.83
C LEU A 73 14.44 -3.22 20.31
N LYS A 74 13.31 -2.53 20.46
CA LYS A 74 13.17 -1.12 20.11
C LYS A 74 14.17 -0.26 20.88
N ALA A 75 14.27 -0.43 22.19
CA ALA A 75 15.19 0.32 23.03
C ALA A 75 16.66 0.07 22.63
N ARG A 76 17.04 -1.20 22.47
CA ARG A 76 18.40 -1.61 22.11
C ARG A 76 18.83 -1.15 20.72
N CYS A 77 17.93 -1.22 19.75
CA CYS A 77 18.22 -0.89 18.35
C CYS A 77 17.76 0.52 17.94
N GLY A 78 17.30 1.33 18.90
CA GLY A 78 16.84 2.69 18.64
C GLY A 78 15.64 2.78 17.71
N ILE A 79 14.80 1.74 17.60
CA ILE A 79 13.64 1.74 16.69
C ILE A 79 12.59 2.73 17.22
N VAL A 80 12.23 3.67 16.36
CA VAL A 80 11.19 4.69 16.58
C VAL A 80 9.83 4.15 16.18
N GLY A 81 9.74 3.47 15.04
CA GLY A 81 8.50 2.91 14.55
C GLY A 81 8.68 2.15 13.25
N VAL A 82 7.57 1.56 12.81
CA VAL A 82 7.50 0.79 11.57
C VAL A 82 6.34 1.25 10.71
N ILE A 83 6.54 1.20 9.40
CA ILE A 83 5.50 1.32 8.36
C ILE A 83 5.51 -0.01 7.63
N ARG A 84 4.35 -0.59 7.36
CA ARG A 84 4.27 -1.87 6.64
C ARG A 84 3.20 -1.85 5.55
N ALA A 85 3.50 -2.58 4.48
CA ALA A 85 2.62 -2.84 3.35
C ALA A 85 2.61 -4.35 3.06
N MET A 86 1.47 -4.88 2.62
CA MET A 86 1.34 -6.30 2.26
C MET A 86 1.20 -6.41 0.75
N GLU A 87 2.27 -6.83 0.09
CA GLU A 87 2.27 -7.17 -1.34
C GLU A 87 1.78 -8.61 -1.50
N LEU A 88 0.92 -8.83 -2.49
CA LEU A 88 0.35 -10.13 -2.81
C LEU A 88 0.61 -10.42 -4.27
N THR A 89 1.23 -11.56 -4.56
CA THR A 89 1.33 -12.07 -5.93
C THR A 89 0.80 -13.50 -6.01
N HIS A 90 0.44 -13.95 -7.20
CA HIS A 90 -0.02 -15.31 -7.43
C HIS A 90 0.87 -16.00 -8.46
N GLY A 91 1.34 -17.21 -8.14
CA GLY A 91 2.23 -17.98 -9.01
C GLY A 91 1.82 -19.44 -9.09
N LYS A 92 2.74 -20.27 -9.63
CA LYS A 92 2.54 -21.73 -9.73
C LYS A 92 2.22 -22.38 -8.38
N ASN A 93 2.73 -21.83 -7.29
CA ASN A 93 2.56 -22.33 -5.92
C ASN A 93 1.46 -21.57 -5.14
N GLY A 94 0.50 -20.93 -5.82
CA GLY A 94 -0.60 -20.22 -5.20
C GLY A 94 -0.26 -18.77 -4.83
N TRP A 95 -0.92 -18.25 -3.80
CA TRP A 95 -0.70 -16.90 -3.28
C TRP A 95 0.63 -16.80 -2.54
N HIS A 96 1.37 -15.72 -2.81
CA HIS A 96 2.66 -15.39 -2.21
C HIS A 96 2.53 -14.03 -1.50
N PRO A 97 2.23 -14.02 -0.20
CA PRO A 97 2.20 -12.80 0.58
C PRO A 97 3.62 -12.39 1.01
N HIS A 98 3.96 -11.14 0.70
CA HIS A 98 5.16 -10.48 1.20
C HIS A 98 4.77 -9.30 2.06
N LEU A 99 5.28 -9.27 3.29
CA LEU A 99 5.13 -8.12 4.16
C LEU A 99 6.37 -7.24 4.01
N HIS A 100 6.21 -6.12 3.32
CA HIS A 100 7.24 -5.09 3.22
C HIS A 100 7.14 -4.16 4.42
N VAL A 101 8.28 -3.86 5.04
CA VAL A 101 8.36 -3.09 6.27
C VAL A 101 9.50 -2.10 6.19
N LEU A 102 9.20 -0.82 6.45
CA LEU A 102 10.19 0.19 6.77
C LEU A 102 10.30 0.27 8.28
N ILE A 103 11.53 0.18 8.77
CA ILE A 103 11.86 0.32 10.18
C ILE A 103 12.63 1.62 10.34
N LEU A 104 12.03 2.56 11.04
CA LEU A 104 12.62 3.86 11.34
C LEU A 104 13.35 3.75 12.68
N GLY A 105 14.65 4.02 12.68
CA GLY A 105 15.51 4.02 13.84
C GLY A 105 16.12 5.39 14.09
N LYS A 106 16.61 5.63 15.31
CA LYS A 106 17.38 6.83 15.68
C LYS A 106 18.80 6.79 15.10
N PRO A 107 19.53 7.91 15.09
CA PRO A 107 20.98 7.86 14.87
C PRO A 107 21.65 6.88 15.85
N GLY A 108 22.58 6.05 15.36
CA GLY A 108 23.21 5.00 16.15
C GLY A 108 22.36 3.73 16.37
N ALA A 109 21.29 3.53 15.59
CA ALA A 109 20.55 2.27 15.56
C ALA A 109 21.45 1.05 15.24
N CYS A 110 20.98 -0.15 15.59
CA CYS A 110 21.72 -1.40 15.42
C CYS A 110 22.25 -1.58 13.99
N VAL A 111 23.40 -2.22 13.84
CA VAL A 111 23.85 -2.67 12.52
C VAL A 111 22.84 -3.65 11.91
N GLU A 112 22.78 -3.66 10.58
CA GLU A 112 21.81 -4.42 9.77
C GLU A 112 21.71 -5.88 10.20
N MET A 113 22.83 -6.57 10.33
CA MET A 113 22.88 -8.00 10.67
C MET A 113 22.26 -8.29 12.05
N THR A 114 22.50 -7.44 13.05
CA THR A 114 21.94 -7.59 14.40
C THR A 114 20.42 -7.44 14.37
N LEU A 115 19.92 -6.44 13.64
CA LEU A 115 18.49 -6.20 13.52
C LEU A 115 17.81 -7.33 12.72
N ARG A 116 18.39 -7.74 11.59
CA ARG A 116 17.91 -8.85 10.76
C ARG A 116 17.78 -10.14 11.57
N HIS A 117 18.83 -10.52 12.30
CA HIS A 117 18.83 -11.72 13.12
C HIS A 117 17.74 -11.67 14.21
N ALA A 118 17.65 -10.56 14.95
CA ALA A 118 16.64 -10.41 16.00
C ALA A 118 15.20 -10.45 15.46
N LEU A 119 14.95 -9.90 14.27
CA LEU A 119 13.65 -9.95 13.62
C LEU A 119 13.34 -11.33 13.06
N TYR A 120 14.32 -11.99 12.43
CA TYR A 120 14.21 -13.36 11.95
C TYR A 120 13.84 -14.32 13.08
N GLU A 121 14.57 -14.31 14.20
CA GLU A 121 14.28 -15.18 15.34
C GLU A 121 12.85 -14.97 15.88
N ARG A 122 12.37 -13.73 15.91
CA ARG A 122 11.00 -13.41 16.33
C ARG A 122 9.98 -13.92 15.32
N TRP A 123 10.20 -13.64 14.04
CA TRP A 123 9.33 -14.06 12.95
C TRP A 123 9.23 -15.59 12.89
N ALA A 124 10.36 -16.29 12.75
CA ALA A 124 10.44 -17.74 12.70
C ALA A 124 9.76 -18.41 13.89
N ARG A 125 9.97 -17.87 15.11
CA ARG A 125 9.32 -18.37 16.33
C ARG A 125 7.79 -18.30 16.23
N PHE A 126 7.24 -17.20 15.73
CA PHE A 126 5.78 -17.04 15.66
C PHE A 126 5.16 -17.78 14.49
N VAL A 127 5.82 -17.83 13.34
CA VAL A 127 5.43 -18.69 12.21
C VAL A 127 5.35 -20.16 12.66
N ALA A 128 6.38 -20.65 13.37
CA ALA A 128 6.39 -22.01 13.90
C ALA A 128 5.27 -22.25 14.92
N LYS A 129 5.06 -21.31 15.86
CA LYS A 129 3.96 -21.40 16.85
C LYS A 129 2.56 -21.39 16.24
N MET A 130 2.41 -20.83 15.04
CA MET A 130 1.15 -20.81 14.30
C MET A 130 0.97 -22.05 13.42
N GLY A 131 1.95 -22.96 13.39
CA GLY A 131 1.87 -24.20 12.60
C GLY A 131 2.02 -23.97 11.09
N LEU A 132 2.60 -22.84 10.67
CA LEU A 132 2.77 -22.47 9.26
C LEU A 132 4.03 -23.09 8.62
N GLY A 133 4.78 -23.89 9.37
CA GLY A 133 6.02 -24.52 8.91
C GLY A 133 7.29 -23.78 9.34
N MET A 134 8.38 -24.07 8.65
CA MET A 134 9.72 -23.57 8.98
C MET A 134 10.10 -22.42 8.05
N VAL A 135 10.48 -21.30 8.66
CA VAL A 135 11.01 -20.15 7.93
C VAL A 135 12.47 -20.39 7.58
N SER A 136 12.85 -20.13 6.34
CA SER A 136 14.26 -20.14 5.93
C SER A 136 15.02 -18.96 6.54
N GLU A 137 16.20 -19.20 7.10
CA GLU A 137 17.09 -18.13 7.60
C GLU A 137 17.59 -17.22 6.48
N ALA A 138 17.75 -17.76 5.27
CA ALA A 138 18.21 -17.02 4.11
C ALA A 138 17.09 -16.21 3.43
N HIS A 139 15.84 -16.68 3.47
CA HIS A 139 14.75 -16.11 2.64
C HIS A 139 13.52 -15.66 3.42
N GLY A 140 13.46 -15.93 4.73
CA GLY A 140 12.30 -15.64 5.56
C GLY A 140 12.19 -14.19 5.99
N VAL A 141 13.33 -13.57 6.25
CA VAL A 141 13.47 -12.14 6.56
C VAL A 141 14.68 -11.61 5.80
N ASP A 142 14.39 -10.88 4.74
CA ASP A 142 15.39 -10.04 4.09
C ASP A 142 15.36 -8.66 4.74
N LEU A 143 16.52 -8.06 5.00
CA LEU A 143 16.61 -6.75 5.61
C LEU A 143 17.90 -6.07 5.19
N TYR A 144 17.78 -4.88 4.64
CA TYR A 144 18.91 -4.02 4.32
C TYR A 144 18.70 -2.58 4.78
N ARG A 145 19.79 -1.87 5.07
CA ARG A 145 19.76 -0.46 5.45
C ARG A 145 19.74 0.42 4.21
N ALA A 146 18.79 1.35 4.14
CA ALA A 146 18.77 2.37 3.09
C ALA A 146 20.01 3.26 3.23
N THR A 147 20.70 3.48 2.12
CA THR A 147 21.92 4.30 2.04
C THR A 147 21.62 5.77 1.77
N ALA A 148 20.46 6.05 1.17
CA ALA A 148 19.98 7.37 0.86
C ALA A 148 18.48 7.52 1.12
N VAL A 149 18.02 8.75 1.39
CA VAL A 149 16.59 9.06 1.59
C VAL A 149 15.78 8.71 0.34
N LYS A 150 16.33 8.96 -0.85
CA LYS A 150 15.69 8.61 -2.13
C LYS A 150 15.38 7.12 -2.23
N GLU A 151 16.28 6.26 -1.76
CA GLU A 151 16.11 4.81 -1.79
C GLU A 151 14.91 4.36 -0.94
N ALA A 152 14.74 4.95 0.25
CA ALA A 152 13.57 4.71 1.10
C ALA A 152 12.29 5.25 0.44
N GLY A 153 12.34 6.43 -0.17
CA GLY A 153 11.20 7.04 -0.88
C GLY A 153 10.74 6.19 -2.08
N ASP A 154 11.69 5.78 -2.93
CA ASP A 154 11.43 4.93 -4.10
C ASP A 154 10.83 3.57 -3.70
N TYR A 155 11.10 3.09 -2.49
CA TYR A 155 10.55 1.84 -1.98
C TYR A 155 9.13 1.99 -1.44
N VAL A 156 8.84 3.06 -0.69
CA VAL A 156 7.46 3.37 -0.28
C VAL A 156 6.58 3.64 -1.49
N ALA A 157 7.11 4.33 -2.50
CA ALA A 157 6.45 4.55 -3.78
C ALA A 157 6.22 3.28 -4.61
N LYS A 158 6.61 2.09 -4.12
CA LYS A 158 6.22 0.79 -4.71
C LYS A 158 5.03 0.15 -3.99
N TRP A 159 4.62 0.67 -2.83
CA TRP A 159 3.57 0.08 -1.99
C TRP A 159 2.19 0.70 -2.18
N GLY A 160 2.07 1.80 -2.93
CA GLY A 160 0.76 2.40 -3.21
C GLY A 160 -0.04 1.52 -4.16
N CYS A 161 -1.35 1.41 -3.94
CA CYS A 161 -2.29 0.84 -4.91
C CYS A 161 -2.11 1.53 -6.27
N ASP A 162 -1.94 2.85 -6.27
CA ASP A 162 -1.70 3.68 -7.46
C ASP A 162 -0.35 3.36 -8.11
N ALA A 163 0.66 3.00 -7.32
CA ALA A 163 1.95 2.57 -7.86
C ALA A 163 1.89 1.17 -8.46
N GLU A 164 1.07 0.26 -7.94
CA GLU A 164 0.80 -1.03 -8.56
C GLU A 164 -0.03 -0.86 -9.84
N LEU A 165 -1.06 -0.01 -9.79
CA LEU A 165 -1.92 0.38 -10.92
C LEU A 165 -1.19 1.19 -11.98
N ALA A 166 -0.14 1.95 -11.63
CA ALA A 166 0.68 2.71 -12.59
C ALA A 166 1.90 1.91 -13.07
N LYS A 167 2.24 0.78 -12.43
CA LYS A 167 3.37 -0.07 -12.85
C LYS A 167 2.92 -1.42 -13.44
N TRP A 168 1.62 -1.64 -13.64
CA TRP A 168 1.08 -2.86 -14.24
C TRP A 168 1.64 -3.15 -15.65
N HIS A 169 1.86 -2.08 -16.44
CA HIS A 169 2.41 -2.15 -17.79
C HIS A 169 3.96 -2.23 -17.81
N VAL A 170 4.64 -1.74 -16.78
CA VAL A 170 6.13 -1.75 -16.67
C VAL A 170 6.64 -3.06 -16.07
N LYS A 171 5.95 -3.62 -15.07
CA LYS A 171 6.31 -4.88 -14.43
C LYS A 171 5.64 -6.05 -15.17
N LYS A 172 5.94 -6.30 -16.45
CA LYS A 172 5.85 -7.69 -16.96
C LYS A 172 6.72 -8.52 -16.00
N GLY A 173 6.08 -9.35 -15.18
CA GLY A 173 6.73 -9.98 -14.02
C GLY A 173 8.08 -10.55 -14.44
N ARG A 174 9.17 -10.10 -13.79
CA ARG A 174 10.51 -10.66 -14.00
C ARG A 174 10.60 -12.14 -13.56
N GLY A 175 9.50 -12.75 -13.12
CA GLY A 175 9.37 -14.15 -12.76
C GLY A 175 7.93 -14.64 -12.92
N LYS A 176 7.73 -15.95 -12.72
CA LYS A 176 6.51 -16.75 -12.95
C LYS A 176 5.27 -16.37 -12.10
N ASN A 177 5.25 -15.19 -11.48
CA ASN A 177 4.20 -14.74 -10.56
C ASN A 177 3.53 -13.47 -11.11
N LEU A 178 2.20 -13.39 -10.98
CA LEU A 178 1.35 -12.30 -11.43
C LEU A 178 0.90 -11.43 -10.24
N SER A 179 0.87 -10.12 -10.42
CA SER A 179 0.19 -9.22 -9.48
C SER A 179 -1.33 -9.36 -9.60
N PRO A 180 -2.13 -8.86 -8.62
CA PRO A 180 -3.58 -8.90 -8.70
C PRO A 180 -4.10 -8.18 -9.95
N TRP A 181 -3.48 -7.07 -10.34
CA TRP A 181 -3.86 -6.32 -11.54
C TRP A 181 -3.53 -7.07 -12.83
N GLN A 182 -2.45 -7.85 -12.84
CA GLN A 182 -2.16 -8.74 -13.96
C GLN A 182 -3.16 -9.89 -14.04
N LEU A 183 -3.61 -10.43 -12.90
CA LEU A 183 -4.70 -11.40 -12.87
C LEU A 183 -6.00 -10.78 -13.43
N LEU A 184 -6.31 -9.54 -13.07
CA LEU A 184 -7.45 -8.82 -13.64
C LEU A 184 -7.33 -8.66 -15.16
N ALA A 185 -6.18 -8.22 -15.65
CA ALA A 185 -5.93 -8.08 -17.09
C ALA A 185 -6.10 -9.41 -17.83
N SER A 186 -5.45 -10.48 -17.35
CA SER A 186 -5.62 -11.82 -17.93
C SER A 186 -7.06 -12.33 -17.85
N ALA A 187 -7.79 -12.01 -16.77
CA ALA A 187 -9.21 -12.36 -16.63
C ALA A 187 -10.11 -11.66 -17.67
N ALA A 188 -9.77 -10.41 -18.03
CA ALA A 188 -10.44 -9.64 -19.07
C ALA A 188 -10.13 -10.22 -20.47
N GLU A 189 -8.92 -10.76 -20.67
CA GLU A 189 -8.53 -11.49 -21.89
C GLU A 189 -9.13 -12.91 -21.98
N GLY A 190 -9.86 -13.35 -20.97
CA GLY A 190 -10.60 -14.63 -20.97
C GLY A 190 -9.96 -15.76 -20.15
N ASP A 191 -8.89 -15.51 -19.40
CA ASP A 191 -8.30 -16.51 -18.50
C ASP A 191 -9.25 -16.79 -17.31
N VAL A 192 -9.79 -18.01 -17.29
CA VAL A 192 -10.74 -18.47 -16.28
C VAL A 192 -10.10 -18.60 -14.90
N GLU A 193 -8.86 -19.08 -14.81
CA GLU A 193 -8.15 -19.20 -13.54
C GLU A 193 -7.83 -17.82 -12.98
N ALA A 194 -7.33 -16.91 -13.83
CA ALA A 194 -7.07 -15.53 -13.43
C ALA A 194 -8.34 -14.84 -12.91
N ARG A 195 -9.50 -15.10 -13.54
CA ARG A 195 -10.81 -14.60 -13.07
C ARG A 195 -11.17 -15.15 -11.69
N ILE A 196 -10.96 -16.43 -11.43
CA ILE A 196 -11.21 -17.04 -10.11
C ILE A 196 -10.33 -16.40 -9.04
N ARG A 197 -9.01 -16.26 -9.32
CA ARG A 197 -8.06 -15.66 -8.37
C ARG A 197 -8.32 -14.18 -8.14
N TRP A 198 -8.67 -13.44 -9.19
CA TRP A 198 -9.07 -12.05 -9.04
C TRP A 198 -10.30 -11.89 -8.14
N ARG A 199 -11.33 -12.74 -8.31
CA ARG A 199 -12.51 -12.72 -7.45
C ARG A 199 -12.17 -13.02 -5.99
N GLU A 200 -11.28 -13.99 -5.73
CA GLU A 200 -10.77 -14.28 -4.39
C GLU A 200 -10.06 -13.05 -3.79
N TYR A 201 -9.16 -12.43 -4.55
CA TYR A 201 -8.45 -11.22 -4.14
C TYR A 201 -9.42 -10.08 -3.81
N ALA A 202 -10.34 -9.75 -4.72
CA ALA A 202 -11.30 -8.68 -4.54
C ALA A 202 -12.19 -8.89 -3.31
N ALA A 203 -12.63 -10.14 -3.06
CA ALA A 203 -13.45 -10.46 -1.90
C ALA A 203 -12.67 -10.34 -0.57
N VAL A 204 -11.42 -10.81 -0.53
CA VAL A 204 -10.61 -10.86 0.69
C VAL A 204 -9.98 -9.50 1.04
N MET A 205 -9.56 -8.74 0.03
CA MET A 205 -8.82 -7.50 0.22
C MET A 205 -9.71 -6.27 0.32
N ALA A 206 -11.00 -6.37 -0.04
CA ALA A 206 -11.96 -5.29 0.12
C ALA A 206 -12.04 -4.82 1.60
N GLY A 207 -11.90 -3.51 1.81
CA GLY A 207 -11.95 -2.89 3.14
C GLY A 207 -10.73 -3.15 4.02
N THR A 208 -9.70 -3.82 3.50
CA THR A 208 -8.44 -4.04 4.23
C THR A 208 -7.51 -2.84 4.09
N LYS A 209 -6.71 -2.58 5.12
CA LYS A 209 -5.66 -1.56 5.05
C LYS A 209 -4.41 -2.15 4.41
N HIS A 210 -4.07 -1.68 3.21
CA HIS A 210 -2.86 -2.11 2.51
C HIS A 210 -1.59 -1.60 3.23
N ILE A 211 -1.57 -0.32 3.62
CA ILE A 211 -0.48 0.30 4.39
C ILE A 211 -0.93 0.57 5.83
N THR A 212 -0.07 0.27 6.80
CA THR A 212 -0.29 0.66 8.20
C THR A 212 1.00 1.16 8.84
N MET A 213 0.87 2.05 9.82
CA MET A 213 2.00 2.66 10.54
C MET A 213 1.90 2.37 12.04
N SER A 214 3.03 2.44 12.74
CA SER A 214 3.05 2.43 14.21
C SER A 214 2.26 3.61 14.79
N HIS A 215 1.66 3.40 15.95
CA HIS A 215 0.90 4.43 16.65
C HIS A 215 1.76 5.68 16.90
N GLY A 216 1.20 6.86 16.63
CA GLY A 216 1.88 8.16 16.79
C GLY A 216 2.96 8.46 15.75
N LEU A 217 3.28 7.52 14.84
CA LEU A 217 4.32 7.74 13.83
C LEU A 217 3.91 8.78 12.79
N ARG A 218 2.64 8.75 12.37
CA ARG A 218 2.05 9.77 11.50
C ARG A 218 2.14 11.15 12.15
N ASP A 219 1.62 11.29 13.36
CA ASP A 219 1.63 12.57 14.11
C ASP A 219 3.04 13.13 14.36
N THR A 220 4.06 12.27 14.35
CA THR A 220 5.45 12.66 14.57
C THR A 220 6.13 13.16 13.29
N TYR A 221 5.76 12.63 12.12
CA TYR A 221 6.52 12.80 10.88
C TYR A 221 5.73 13.34 9.69
N LEU A 222 4.41 13.34 9.75
CA LEU A 222 3.53 13.82 8.69
C LEU A 222 2.69 14.97 9.22
N ASP A 223 2.87 16.15 8.62
CA ASP A 223 2.00 17.29 8.82
C ASP A 223 0.76 17.15 7.93
N GLY A 224 -0.42 17.49 8.47
CA GLY A 224 -1.65 17.58 7.70
C GLY A 224 -2.77 16.64 8.16
N GLN A 225 -3.99 16.97 7.72
CA GLN A 225 -5.19 16.21 8.03
C GLN A 225 -5.10 14.81 7.42
N GLU A 226 -5.64 13.80 8.10
CA GLU A 226 -5.82 12.49 7.48
C GLU A 226 -6.95 12.62 6.48
N LEU A 227 -6.58 12.67 5.20
CA LEU A 227 -7.52 12.64 4.10
C LEU A 227 -7.90 11.19 3.87
N SER A 228 -9.20 10.92 3.86
CA SER A 228 -9.73 9.64 3.40
C SER A 228 -9.40 9.44 1.92
N ASP A 229 -9.37 8.18 1.46
CA ASP A 229 -9.20 7.86 0.04
C ASP A 229 -10.18 8.62 -0.86
N ALA A 230 -11.38 8.92 -0.34
CA ALA A 230 -12.38 9.72 -1.03
C ALA A 230 -12.04 11.20 -1.12
N GLU A 231 -11.38 11.76 -0.10
CA GLU A 231 -10.89 13.14 -0.11
C GLU A 231 -9.63 13.26 -0.98
N ILE A 232 -8.73 12.27 -0.94
CA ILE A 232 -7.56 12.19 -1.83
C ILE A 232 -8.02 12.11 -3.29
N ALA A 233 -8.91 11.19 -3.63
CA ALA A 233 -9.48 11.08 -4.98
C ALA A 233 -10.24 12.35 -5.40
N ALA A 234 -10.92 13.01 -4.46
CA ALA A 234 -11.58 14.29 -4.73
C ALA A 234 -10.61 15.46 -4.92
N MET A 235 -9.42 15.38 -4.32
CA MET A 235 -8.34 16.36 -4.50
C MET A 235 -7.52 16.09 -5.76
N GLU A 236 -7.37 14.84 -6.19
CA GLU A 236 -6.83 14.47 -7.51
C GLU A 236 -7.72 14.95 -8.66
N HIS A 237 -9.01 15.26 -8.43
CA HIS A 237 -9.81 16.02 -9.39
C HIS A 237 -9.34 17.48 -9.59
N GLY A 238 -8.27 17.91 -8.90
CA GLY A 238 -7.51 19.12 -9.20
C GLY A 238 -6.37 18.92 -10.21
N ILE A 239 -6.09 17.68 -10.64
CA ILE A 239 -5.22 17.43 -11.79
C ILE A 239 -6.00 17.88 -13.02
N ASP A 240 -5.42 18.81 -13.78
CA ASP A 240 -6.05 19.31 -15.00
C ASP A 240 -6.30 18.10 -15.94
N PRO A 241 -7.55 17.84 -16.35
CA PRO A 241 -7.90 16.87 -17.38
C PRO A 241 -6.96 16.90 -18.60
N ALA A 242 -6.43 18.08 -18.96
CA ALA A 242 -5.47 18.24 -20.05
C ALA A 242 -4.06 17.67 -19.76
N GLU A 243 -3.63 17.54 -18.51
CA GLU A 243 -2.36 16.90 -18.15
C GLU A 243 -2.44 15.37 -18.26
N ILE A 244 -3.54 14.76 -17.82
CA ILE A 244 -3.77 13.30 -17.94
C ILE A 244 -3.79 12.90 -19.43
N VAL A 245 -4.52 13.67 -20.26
CA VAL A 245 -4.60 13.45 -21.72
C VAL A 245 -3.22 13.56 -22.38
N LYS A 246 -2.37 14.49 -21.93
CA LYS A 246 -1.01 14.69 -22.46
C LYS A 246 -0.07 13.53 -22.15
N GLU A 247 -0.13 12.98 -20.94
CA GLU A 247 0.81 11.93 -20.50
C GLU A 247 0.40 10.54 -20.96
N THR A 248 -0.90 10.25 -21.05
CA THR A 248 -1.41 8.91 -21.34
C THR A 248 -1.93 8.75 -22.77
N GLY A 249 -2.22 9.85 -23.46
CA GLY A 249 -2.94 9.84 -24.74
C GLY A 249 -4.41 9.43 -24.62
N GLU A 250 -4.93 9.27 -23.39
CA GLU A 250 -6.31 8.86 -23.14
C GLU A 250 -7.26 10.04 -23.31
N THR A 251 -8.47 9.76 -23.80
CA THR A 251 -9.55 10.76 -23.92
C THR A 251 -10.53 10.60 -22.78
N ILE A 252 -10.78 11.68 -22.02
CA ILE A 252 -11.82 11.68 -21.00
C ILE A 252 -13.19 11.68 -21.68
N VAL A 253 -13.91 10.57 -21.52
CA VAL A 253 -15.22 10.35 -22.15
C VAL A 253 -16.38 10.96 -21.35
N ALA A 254 -16.26 11.07 -20.02
CA ALA A 254 -17.26 11.69 -19.15
C ALA A 254 -16.79 11.85 -17.69
N HIS A 255 -17.47 12.73 -16.94
CA HIS A 255 -17.37 12.83 -15.49
C HIS A 255 -18.61 12.26 -14.79
N ILE A 256 -18.42 11.32 -13.88
CA ILE A 256 -19.50 10.76 -13.05
C ILE A 256 -19.42 11.37 -11.66
N ARG A 257 -20.51 11.97 -11.19
CA ARG A 257 -20.60 12.44 -9.80
C ARG A 257 -20.43 11.24 -8.86
N ARG A 258 -19.60 11.39 -7.82
CA ARG A 258 -19.32 10.36 -6.81
C ARG A 258 -20.58 9.66 -6.27
N GLY A 259 -21.66 10.40 -6.00
CA GLY A 259 -22.91 9.82 -5.51
C GLY A 259 -23.57 8.84 -6.48
N VAL A 260 -23.41 9.07 -7.79
CA VAL A 260 -23.87 8.15 -8.84
C VAL A 260 -22.92 6.95 -8.93
N TRP A 261 -21.61 7.18 -8.88
CA TRP A 261 -20.60 6.12 -8.90
C TRP A 261 -20.76 5.10 -7.76
N VAL A 262 -20.99 5.57 -6.53
CA VAL A 262 -21.24 4.69 -5.38
C VAL A 262 -22.46 3.80 -5.60
N ARG A 263 -23.51 4.33 -6.25
CA ARG A 263 -24.73 3.56 -6.55
C ARG A 263 -24.49 2.54 -7.66
N ILE A 264 -23.69 2.88 -8.67
CA ILE A 264 -23.24 1.96 -9.75
C ILE A 264 -22.47 0.78 -9.15
N MET A 265 -21.49 1.07 -8.29
CA MET A 265 -20.68 0.04 -7.63
C MET A 265 -21.53 -0.89 -6.75
N ARG A 266 -22.45 -0.33 -5.97
CA ARG A 266 -23.38 -1.12 -5.13
C ARG A 266 -24.34 -1.99 -5.94
N ALA A 267 -24.71 -1.55 -7.13
CA ALA A 267 -25.54 -2.31 -8.05
C ALA A 267 -24.75 -3.35 -8.86
N GLY A 268 -23.41 -3.40 -8.74
CA GLY A 268 -22.57 -4.33 -9.49
C GLY A 268 -22.41 -3.99 -10.97
N LEU A 269 -22.72 -2.76 -11.38
CA LEU A 269 -22.84 -2.36 -12.80
C LEU A 269 -21.59 -1.68 -13.36
N ALA A 270 -20.46 -1.71 -12.65
CA ALA A 270 -19.25 -1.00 -13.04
C ALA A 270 -18.77 -1.42 -14.44
N VAL A 271 -18.80 -2.74 -14.70
CA VAL A 271 -18.41 -3.31 -15.99
C VAL A 271 -19.44 -2.95 -17.07
N ASP A 272 -20.74 -3.07 -16.77
CA ASP A 272 -21.80 -2.72 -17.72
C ASP A 272 -21.73 -1.26 -18.19
N VAL A 273 -21.31 -0.35 -17.29
CA VAL A 273 -21.10 1.08 -17.63
C VAL A 273 -19.96 1.23 -18.61
N LEU A 274 -18.83 0.54 -18.39
CA LEU A 274 -17.68 0.59 -19.28
C LEU A 274 -18.00 -0.05 -20.65
N GLU A 275 -18.67 -1.20 -20.67
CA GLU A 275 -19.12 -1.83 -21.92
C GLU A 275 -20.10 -0.95 -22.70
N ALA A 276 -21.01 -0.24 -22.01
CA ALA A 276 -21.92 0.68 -22.66
C ALA A 276 -21.18 1.89 -23.27
N VAL A 277 -20.14 2.40 -22.59
CA VAL A 277 -19.25 3.44 -23.15
C VAL A 277 -18.49 2.92 -24.38
N GLU A 278 -17.94 1.71 -24.34
CA GLU A 278 -17.23 1.14 -25.49
C GLU A 278 -18.13 0.92 -26.70
N ARG A 279 -19.37 0.47 -26.50
CA ARG A 279 -20.31 0.17 -27.59
C ARG A 279 -20.97 1.40 -28.21
N GLY A 280 -21.22 2.45 -27.41
CA GLY A 280 -22.04 3.58 -27.84
C GLY A 280 -21.69 4.91 -27.21
N GLY A 281 -20.49 5.02 -26.64
CA GLY A 281 -20.02 6.22 -25.95
C GLY A 281 -20.78 6.52 -24.66
N TRP A 282 -20.46 7.67 -24.07
CA TRP A 282 -21.12 8.13 -22.85
C TRP A 282 -22.66 8.19 -22.93
N PRO A 283 -23.30 8.56 -24.07
CA PRO A 283 -24.77 8.56 -24.17
C PRO A 283 -25.41 7.18 -23.92
N ALA A 284 -24.78 6.09 -24.38
CA ALA A 284 -25.29 4.74 -24.17
C ALA A 284 -25.20 4.33 -22.69
N ALA A 285 -24.08 4.63 -22.03
CA ALA A 285 -23.91 4.41 -20.60
C ALA A 285 -24.89 5.24 -19.77
N LEU A 286 -25.11 6.51 -20.15
CA LEU A 286 -26.07 7.38 -19.48
C LEU A 286 -27.52 6.86 -19.61
N SER A 287 -27.92 6.41 -20.80
CA SER A 287 -29.25 5.79 -21.00
C SER A 287 -29.43 4.58 -20.08
N MET A 288 -28.45 3.68 -20.05
CA MET A 288 -28.47 2.51 -19.17
C MET A 288 -28.59 2.91 -17.68
N LEU A 289 -27.86 3.94 -17.25
CA LEU A 289 -27.90 4.42 -15.87
C LEU A 289 -29.24 5.08 -15.51
N VAL A 290 -29.89 5.75 -16.45
CA VAL A 290 -31.24 6.30 -16.29
C VAL A 290 -32.27 5.17 -16.20
N ASP A 291 -32.20 4.19 -17.09
CA ASP A 291 -33.14 3.06 -17.13
C ASP A 291 -33.08 2.23 -15.85
N LYS A 292 -31.88 2.13 -15.24
CA LYS A 292 -31.66 1.47 -13.94
C LYS A 292 -31.94 2.37 -12.73
N GLY A 293 -32.43 3.60 -12.94
CA GLY A 293 -32.78 4.55 -11.87
C GLY A 293 -31.59 5.09 -11.07
N LEU A 294 -30.37 4.99 -11.62
CA LEU A 294 -29.12 5.36 -10.95
C LEU A 294 -28.67 6.79 -11.28
N ALA A 295 -29.10 7.32 -12.43
CA ALA A 295 -28.92 8.70 -12.84
C ALA A 295 -30.27 9.37 -13.10
N LEU A 296 -30.38 10.67 -12.80
CA LEU A 296 -31.52 11.48 -13.21
C LEU A 296 -31.22 12.05 -14.61
N ARG A 297 -32.21 12.06 -15.50
CA ARG A 297 -32.18 12.89 -16.72
C ARG A 297 -32.15 14.36 -16.27
N ARG A 298 -30.97 14.95 -16.08
CA ARG A 298 -30.84 16.41 -16.16
C ARG A 298 -30.67 16.78 -17.62
N ALA A 299 -31.43 17.79 -18.01
CA ALA A 299 -31.67 18.23 -19.36
C ALA A 299 -30.39 18.36 -20.19
N ILE A 300 -30.47 17.78 -21.39
CA ILE A 300 -29.83 18.34 -22.58
C ILE A 300 -30.33 19.78 -22.63
N ASP A 301 -29.51 20.77 -22.28
CA ASP A 301 -29.63 22.18 -22.66
C ASP A 301 -28.45 22.99 -22.10
N GLY A 302 -27.53 23.38 -23.01
CA GLY A 302 -26.76 24.63 -23.02
C GLY A 302 -25.77 24.95 -21.89
N GLY A 303 -24.48 24.92 -22.21
CA GLY A 303 -23.40 25.54 -21.44
C GLY A 303 -22.08 24.79 -21.52
#